data_AF-A0AAP8U6X7-F1
#
_entry.id   AF-A0AAP8U6X7-F1
#
_cell.length_a   1.000
_cell.length_b   1.000
_cell.length_c   1.000
_cell.angle_alpha   90.00
_cell.angle_beta   90.00
_cell.angle_gamma   90.00
#
_symmetry.space_group_name_H-M   'P 1'
#
loop_
_entity.id
_entity.type
_entity.pdbx_description
1 polymer ?
#
loop_
_entity_poly.entity_id
_entity_poly.type
_entity_poly.pdbx_seq_one_letter_code
_entity_poly.pdbx_strand_id
1 'polypeptide(L)' 'MEMPKNQYYLEAKTRHFLNEYPLGNCAEADAVNQALNQNGNLRDLYLYTIETTQRAFGKAKKACENCTFTFKGNVA' A
#
# COMPACT_ATOMS: atom_id res chain seq x y z
N MET A 1 22.28 -10.85 9.93
CA MET A 1 22.37 -11.86 8.87
C MET A 1 21.40 -11.44 7.78
N GLU A 2 21.90 -10.74 6.75
CA GLU A 2 21.07 -10.36 5.61
C GLU A 2 20.82 -11.57 4.73
N MET A 3 19.55 -11.85 4.44
CA MET A 3 19.20 -12.93 3.50
C MET A 3 19.45 -12.45 2.06
N PRO A 4 19.97 -13.33 1.19
CA PRO A 4 20.18 -12.98 -0.22
C PRO A 4 18.83 -12.67 -0.88
N LYS A 5 18.76 -11.55 -1.62
CA LYS A 5 17.53 -11.01 -2.23
C LYS A 5 16.71 -12.07 -2.99
N ASN A 6 17.37 -12.99 -3.68
CA ASN A 6 16.79 -14.16 -4.36
C ASN A 6 15.87 -14.98 -3.42
N GLN A 7 16.36 -15.31 -2.23
CA GLN A 7 15.66 -16.17 -1.29
C GLN A 7 14.44 -15.48 -0.68
N TYR A 8 14.51 -14.16 -0.48
CA TYR A 8 13.34 -13.35 -0.13
C TYR A 8 12.26 -13.43 -1.20
N TYR A 9 12.61 -13.33 -2.50
CA TYR A 9 11.65 -13.43 -3.61
C TYR A 9 11.03 -14.83 -3.76
N LEU A 10 11.76 -15.89 -3.39
CA LEU A 10 11.24 -17.26 -3.47
C LEU A 10 10.31 -17.60 -2.30
N GLU A 11 10.61 -17.16 -1.08
CA GLU A 11 9.72 -17.32 0.09
C GLU A 11 8.53 -16.35 0.07
N ALA A 12 8.69 -15.21 -0.60
CA ALA A 12 7.61 -14.34 -1.01
C ALA A 12 6.60 -15.10 -1.88
N LYS A 13 7.08 -15.87 -2.87
CA LYS A 13 6.24 -16.54 -3.89
C LYS A 13 5.25 -17.58 -3.32
N THR A 14 5.48 -18.06 -2.10
CA THR A 14 4.55 -18.93 -1.35
C THR A 14 3.57 -18.17 -0.46
N ARG A 15 3.64 -16.83 -0.41
CA ARG A 15 2.61 -15.96 0.17
C ARG A 15 1.70 -15.51 -0.96
N HIS A 16 0.40 -15.76 -0.83
CA HIS A 16 -0.61 -15.31 -1.78
C HIS A 16 -0.55 -13.78 -1.95
N PHE A 17 0.16 -13.31 -2.97
CA PHE A 17 0.12 -11.93 -3.39
C PHE A 17 -1.22 -11.67 -4.06
N LEU A 18 -1.92 -10.61 -3.63
CA LEU A 18 -3.17 -10.21 -4.27
C LEU A 18 -2.90 -9.50 -5.61
N ASN A 19 -1.66 -9.06 -5.87
CA ASN A 19 -1.25 -8.47 -7.13
C ASN A 19 0.28 -8.51 -7.33
N GLU A 20 0.73 -8.15 -8.54
CA GLU A 20 2.15 -8.13 -8.93
C GLU A 20 2.91 -6.89 -8.44
N TYR A 21 2.29 -5.98 -7.68
CA TYR A 21 2.99 -4.79 -7.22
C TYR A 21 4.05 -5.15 -6.18
N PRO A 22 5.29 -4.61 -6.29
CA PRO A 22 6.29 -4.76 -5.25
C PRO A 22 5.73 -4.32 -3.89
N LEU A 23 5.82 -5.20 -2.88
CA LEU A 23 5.40 -4.88 -1.53
C LEU A 23 6.17 -3.65 -1.00
N GLY A 24 5.46 -2.77 -0.29
CA GLY A 24 6.07 -1.66 0.46
C GLY A 24 6.24 -0.32 -0.29
N ASN A 25 5.73 -0.18 -1.52
CA ASN A 25 5.89 1.04 -2.33
C ASN A 25 4.58 1.78 -2.67
N CYS A 26 3.46 1.39 -2.06
CA CYS A 26 2.18 2.07 -2.32
C CYS A 26 2.15 3.41 -1.59
N ALA A 27 1.70 4.47 -2.27
CA ALA A 27 1.59 5.81 -1.69
C ALA A 27 0.64 5.82 -0.48
N GLU A 28 -0.38 4.95 -0.50
CA GLU A 28 -1.33 4.74 0.58
C GLU A 28 -0.64 4.23 1.86
N ALA A 29 0.30 3.29 1.70
CA ALA A 29 1.04 2.74 2.83
C ALA A 29 2.02 3.76 3.43
N ASP A 30 2.67 4.54 2.58
CA ASP A 30 3.55 5.62 3.02
C ASP A 30 2.78 6.70 3.80
N ALA A 31 1.63 7.15 3.28
CA ALA A 31 0.78 8.13 3.95
C ALA A 31 0.34 7.65 5.36
N VAL A 32 -0.10 6.40 5.47
CA VAL A 32 -0.48 5.82 6.77
C VAL A 32 0.72 5.74 7.70
N ASN A 33 1.87 5.27 7.22
CA ASN A 33 3.08 5.20 8.05
C ASN A 33 3.49 6.58 8.59
N GLN A 34 3.45 7.61 7.75
CA GLN A 34 3.73 8.98 8.18
C GLN A 34 2.72 9.47 9.23
N ALA A 35 1.43 9.20 9.05
CA ALA A 35 0.40 9.57 10.03
C ALA A 35 0.63 8.88 11.39
N LEU A 36 0.94 7.58 11.40
CA LEU A 36 1.21 6.84 12.63
C LEU A 36 2.47 7.33 13.35
N ASN A 37 3.53 7.66 12.60
CA ASN A 37 4.75 8.26 13.16
C ASN A 37 4.49 9.65 13.79
N GLN A 38 3.38 10.29 13.45
CA GLN A 38 2.92 11.55 14.04
C GLN A 38 1.83 11.34 15.12
N ASN A 39 1.77 10.15 15.73
CA ASN A 39 0.77 9.75 16.73
C ASN A 39 -0.67 9.67 16.19
N GLY A 40 -0.85 9.48 14.89
CA GLY A 40 -2.15 9.19 14.28
C GLY A 40 -2.72 7.84 14.75
N ASN A 41 -4.03 7.67 14.60
CA ASN A 41 -4.75 6.46 15.00
C ASN A 41 -5.40 5.79 13.79
N LEU A 42 -5.10 4.51 13.58
CA LEU A 42 -5.71 3.71 12.50
C LEU A 42 -7.24 3.61 12.60
N ARG A 43 -7.82 3.77 13.79
CA ARG A 43 -9.28 3.74 13.97
C ARG A 43 -9.98 4.93 13.32
N ASP A 44 -9.27 6.04 13.15
CA ASP A 44 -9.78 7.27 12.54
C ASP A 44 -9.20 7.47 11.13
N LEU A 45 -8.80 6.37 10.48
CA LEU A 45 -8.20 6.39 9.16
C LEU A 45 -9.25 6.67 8.08
N TYR A 46 -9.07 7.79 7.38
CA TYR A 46 -9.75 8.09 6.13
C TYR A 46 -8.72 8.28 5.02
N LEU A 47 -8.74 7.43 4.01
CA LEU A 47 -7.79 7.47 2.91
C LEU A 47 -8.51 7.54 1.56
N TYR A 48 -8.06 8.45 0.70
CA TYR A 48 -8.60 8.65 -0.64
C TYR A 48 -7.46 8.67 -1.65
N THR A 49 -7.55 7.82 -2.66
CA THR A 49 -6.51 7.69 -3.68
C THR A 49 -6.92 8.43 -4.95
N ILE A 50 -5.95 9.16 -5.53
CA ILE A 50 -6.10 9.87 -6.80
C ILE A 50 -5.08 9.42 -7.82
N GLU A 51 -5.42 9.62 -9.10
CA GLU A 51 -4.44 9.58 -10.17
C GLU A 51 -3.52 10.80 -10.12
N THR A 52 -2.23 10.57 -10.30
CA THR A 52 -1.20 11.62 -10.40
C THR A 52 -0.59 11.73 -11.80
N THR A 53 -1.15 11.00 -12.78
CA THR A 53 -0.73 11.11 -14.19
C THR A 53 -1.26 12.41 -14.79
N GLN A 54 -0.51 13.02 -15.71
CA GLN A 54 -0.90 14.31 -16.32
C GLN A 54 -2.30 14.31 -16.94
N ARG A 55 -2.78 13.16 -17.45
CA ARG A 55 -4.05 13.04 -18.17
C ARG A 55 -5.27 12.87 -17.27
N ALA A 56 -5.05 12.51 -16.01
CA ALA A 56 -6.12 12.16 -15.08
C ALA A 56 -5.87 12.71 -13.68
N PHE A 57 -4.95 13.67 -13.54
CA PHE A 57 -4.54 14.21 -12.24
C PHE A 57 -5.74 14.63 -11.40
N GLY A 58 -5.81 14.13 -10.16
CA GLY A 58 -6.89 14.43 -9.21
C GLY A 58 -8.16 13.60 -9.39
N LYS A 59 -8.26 12.75 -10.42
CA LYS A 59 -9.39 11.82 -10.53
C LYS A 59 -9.30 10.73 -9.47
N ALA A 60 -10.46 10.37 -8.91
CA ALA A 60 -10.61 9.24 -8.01
C ALA A 60 -10.00 7.98 -8.63
N LYS A 61 -9.17 7.28 -7.88
CA LYS A 61 -8.59 6.01 -8.30
C LYS A 61 -8.74 5.01 -7.18
N LYS A 62 -9.30 3.84 -7.49
CA LYS A 62 -9.34 2.74 -6.53
C LYS A 62 -7.92 2.34 -6.10
N ALA A 63 -7.69 2.25 -4.80
CA ALA A 63 -6.45 1.71 -4.26
C ALA A 63 -6.21 0.27 -4.70
N CYS A 64 -4.95 -0.16 -4.72
CA CYS A 64 -4.62 -1.55 -5.07
C CYS A 64 -5.19 -2.54 -4.06
N GLU A 65 -5.32 -3.81 -4.46
CA GLU A 65 -5.93 -4.86 -3.62
C GLU A 65 -5.17 -5.07 -2.31
N ASN A 66 -3.84 -4.94 -2.32
CA ASN A 66 -3.03 -5.03 -1.10
C ASN A 66 -3.41 -3.93 -0.10
N CYS A 67 -3.49 -2.67 -0.53
CA CYS A 67 -3.86 -1.56 0.34
C CYS A 67 -5.33 -1.65 0.81
N THR A 68 -6.23 -2.04 -0.10
CA THR A 68 -7.64 -2.26 0.24
C THR A 68 -7.79 -3.33 1.34
N PHE A 69 -7.07 -4.44 1.22
CA PHE A 69 -7.05 -5.50 2.21
C PHE A 69 -6.40 -5.06 3.52
N THR A 70 -5.21 -4.46 3.46
CA THR A 70 -4.45 -4.01 4.64
C THR A 70 -5.24 -3.00 5.48
N PHE A 71 -5.92 -2.05 4.83
CA PHE A 71 -6.69 -1.01 5.51
C PHE A 71 -8.17 -1.37 5.68
N LYS A 72 -8.53 -2.65 5.50
CA LYS A 72 -9.89 -3.18 5.73
C LYS A 72 -10.99 -2.39 5.02
N GLY A 73 -10.70 -1.86 3.83
CA GLY A 73 -11.64 -1.05 3.06
C GLY A 73 -11.76 0.42 3.46
N ASN A 74 -10.97 0.92 4.43
CA ASN A 74 -10.91 2.34 4.79
C ASN A 74 -10.10 3.21 3.79
N VAL A 75 -9.78 2.63 2.63
CA VAL A 75 -9.12 3.29 1.52
C VAL A 75 -10.01 3.19 0.29
N ALA A 76 -10.33 4.35 -0.29
CA ALA A 76 -11.14 4.49 -1.50
C ALA A 76 -10.27 4.78 -2.71
#